data_AF-A0AAV2AAA0-F1
#
_entry.id   AF-A0AAV2AAA0-F1
#
_cell.length_a   1.000
_cell.length_b   1.000
_cell.length_c   1.000
_cell.angle_alpha   90.00
_cell.angle_beta   90.00
_cell.angle_gamma   90.00
#
_symmetry.space_group_name_H-M   'P 1'
#
loop_
_entity.id
_entity.type
_entity.pdbx_description
1 polymer ?
#
loop_
_entity_poly.entity_id
_entity_poly.type
_entity_poly.pdbx_seq_one_letter_code
_entity_poly.pdbx_strand_id
1 'polypeptide(L)'
;MENISSSDVLLNVAWSLGILDNVPQELLLKVLNPEFYKPLIEDSDTQAKLNNQLKLMNLKGILKKNYPEFIFGCELFLDPIKLPESSVIERSRKHVVNVLSILISKEKFLSVNQVSDTGTFIDAEFILNQNEKPLPIQDFGLGFRENKPLPLGSKRVAILVMFQKDYTHCTKELTGVNALGARLLKIAGYTVIHISYEEFSKAKTDVQKVKFLSDRIKKAVHSSS
;
A
#
# COMPACT_ATOMS: atom_id res chain seq x y z
N MET A 1 -35.15 -8.62 12.52
CA MET A 1 -33.77 -8.28 12.12
C MET A 1 -33.28 -9.47 11.32
N GLU A 2 -33.30 -9.35 10.00
CA GLU A 2 -32.92 -10.43 9.09
C GLU A 2 -31.43 -10.77 9.26
N ASN A 3 -31.17 -12.07 9.26
CA ASN A 3 -29.87 -12.69 9.43
C ASN A 3 -28.90 -12.16 8.37
N ILE A 4 -27.77 -11.56 8.78
CA ILE A 4 -26.68 -11.17 7.87
C ILE A 4 -26.01 -12.47 7.40
N SER A 5 -26.67 -13.18 6.48
CA SER A 5 -26.42 -14.60 6.18
C SER A 5 -25.50 -14.84 4.98
N SER A 6 -24.84 -13.81 4.45
CA SER A 6 -23.80 -13.97 3.43
C SER A 6 -22.44 -13.56 4.01
N SER A 7 -21.49 -14.50 4.01
CA SER A 7 -20.12 -14.28 4.49
C SER A 7 -19.44 -13.09 3.79
N ASP A 8 -19.71 -12.87 2.50
CA ASP A 8 -19.24 -11.69 1.75
C ASP A 8 -19.75 -10.37 2.33
N VAL A 9 -21.03 -10.31 2.73
CA VAL A 9 -21.60 -9.12 3.35
C VAL A 9 -20.92 -8.83 4.68
N LEU A 10 -20.68 -9.86 5.50
CA LEU A 10 -20.02 -9.67 6.79
C LEU A 10 -18.56 -9.21 6.61
N LEU A 11 -17.83 -9.77 5.64
CA LEU A 11 -16.48 -9.31 5.29
C LEU A 11 -16.49 -7.84 4.81
N ASN A 12 -17.45 -7.47 3.96
CA ASN A 12 -17.61 -6.09 3.48
C ASN A 12 -17.90 -5.11 4.62
N VAL A 13 -18.74 -5.49 5.58
CA VAL A 13 -19.04 -4.68 6.77
C VAL A 13 -17.79 -4.53 7.63
N ALA A 14 -17.10 -5.63 7.95
CA ALA A 14 -15.86 -5.58 8.73
C ALA A 14 -14.80 -4.70 8.07
N TRP A 15 -14.60 -4.83 6.75
CA TRP A 15 -13.66 -4.02 5.99
C TRP A 15 -14.07 -2.53 5.93
N SER A 16 -15.36 -2.22 5.75
CA SER A 16 -15.86 -0.84 5.76
C SER A 16 -15.66 -0.18 7.13
N LEU A 17 -15.94 -0.91 8.22
CA LEU A 17 -15.63 -0.43 9.56
C LEU A 17 -14.12 -0.29 9.78
N GLY A 18 -13.30 -1.16 9.19
CA GLY A 18 -11.84 -1.06 9.21
C GLY A 18 -11.31 0.17 8.48
N ILE A 19 -11.91 0.54 7.33
CA ILE A 19 -11.63 1.81 6.64
C ILE A 19 -11.87 2.99 7.59
N LEU A 20 -13.00 2.95 8.31
CA LEU A 20 -13.40 3.98 9.28
C LEU A 20 -12.65 3.91 10.63
N ASP A 21 -11.69 3.01 10.78
CA ASP A 21 -10.92 2.76 12.03
C ASP A 21 -11.81 2.42 13.23
N ASN A 22 -12.98 1.81 12.98
CA ASN A 22 -14.03 1.52 13.96
C ASN A 22 -14.47 0.05 13.93
N VAL A 23 -13.62 -0.87 13.46
CA VAL A 23 -13.95 -2.30 13.45
C VAL A 23 -13.85 -2.90 14.85
N PRO A 24 -14.92 -3.52 15.39
CA PRO A 24 -14.86 -4.20 16.68
C PRO A 24 -13.89 -5.38 16.65
N GLN A 25 -13.16 -5.61 17.74
CA GLN A 25 -12.21 -6.72 17.86
C GLN A 25 -12.85 -8.08 17.58
N GLU A 26 -14.03 -8.35 18.14
CA GLU A 26 -14.75 -9.61 17.95
C GLU A 26 -15.07 -9.88 16.48
N LEU A 27 -15.54 -8.84 15.77
CA LEU A 27 -15.84 -8.94 14.34
C LEU A 27 -14.55 -9.17 13.54
N LEU A 28 -13.47 -8.47 13.89
CA LEU A 28 -12.16 -8.60 13.24
C LEU A 28 -11.61 -10.03 13.38
N LEU A 29 -11.62 -10.58 14.60
CA LEU A 29 -11.18 -11.95 14.87
C LEU A 29 -12.07 -12.99 14.17
N LYS A 30 -13.39 -12.75 14.13
CA LYS A 30 -14.34 -13.63 13.44
C LYS A 30 -14.04 -13.74 11.94
N VAL A 31 -13.85 -12.60 11.26
CA VAL A 31 -13.64 -12.61 9.80
C VAL A 31 -12.22 -13.04 9.39
N LEU A 32 -11.25 -12.96 10.30
CA LEU A 32 -9.89 -13.45 10.10
C LEU A 32 -9.70 -14.91 10.55
N ASN A 33 -10.74 -15.57 11.06
CA ASN A 33 -10.71 -16.99 11.37
C ASN A 33 -10.64 -17.82 10.07
N PRO A 34 -9.72 -18.80 9.95
CA PRO A 34 -9.62 -19.69 8.80
C PRO A 34 -10.93 -20.38 8.39
N GLU A 35 -11.76 -20.80 9.35
CA GLU A 35 -13.06 -21.42 9.09
C GLU A 35 -14.03 -20.46 8.40
N PHE A 36 -13.88 -19.15 8.64
CA PHE A 36 -14.69 -18.12 8.00
C PHE A 36 -14.15 -17.73 6.62
N TYR A 37 -12.84 -17.44 6.51
CA TYR A 37 -12.31 -16.82 5.30
C TYR A 37 -11.92 -17.80 4.20
N LYS A 38 -11.56 -19.05 4.52
CA LYS A 38 -11.13 -20.03 3.51
C LYS A 38 -12.17 -20.24 2.41
N PRO A 39 -13.48 -20.45 2.71
CA PRO A 39 -14.50 -20.56 1.67
C PRO A 39 -14.58 -19.32 0.76
N LEU A 40 -14.34 -18.11 1.30
CA LEU A 40 -14.36 -16.85 0.55
C LEU A 40 -13.19 -16.68 -0.44
N ILE A 41 -12.15 -17.52 -0.36
CA ILE A 41 -10.96 -17.44 -1.21
C ILE A 41 -10.67 -18.74 -1.98
N GLU A 42 -11.22 -19.86 -1.54
CA GLU A 42 -11.05 -21.17 -2.19
C GLU A 42 -12.18 -21.47 -3.18
N ASP A 43 -13.42 -21.13 -2.83
CA ASP A 43 -14.62 -21.48 -3.63
C ASP A 43 -15.13 -20.34 -4.53
N SER A 44 -14.46 -19.20 -4.50
CA SER A 44 -14.84 -18.00 -5.26
C SER A 44 -14.20 -17.93 -6.64
N ASP A 45 -14.82 -17.23 -7.58
CA ASP A 45 -14.17 -16.90 -8.85
C ASP A 45 -12.90 -16.06 -8.64
N THR A 46 -12.02 -16.02 -9.64
CA THR A 46 -10.70 -15.37 -9.56
C THR A 46 -10.78 -13.90 -9.10
N GLN A 47 -11.79 -13.14 -9.54
CA GLN A 47 -11.91 -11.73 -9.21
C GLN A 47 -12.47 -11.53 -7.80
N ALA A 48 -13.52 -12.28 -7.43
CA ALA A 48 -14.08 -12.27 -6.08
C ALA A 48 -13.04 -12.72 -5.04
N LYS A 49 -12.32 -13.81 -5.33
CA LYS A 49 -11.19 -14.30 -4.54
C LYS A 49 -10.18 -13.18 -4.27
N LEU A 50 -9.72 -12.49 -5.32
CA LEU A 50 -8.73 -11.43 -5.20
C LEU A 50 -9.23 -10.26 -4.34
N ASN A 51 -10.48 -9.86 -4.53
CA ASN A 51 -11.10 -8.78 -3.77
C ASN A 51 -11.20 -9.15 -2.27
N ASN A 52 -11.68 -10.35 -1.98
CA ASN A 52 -11.83 -10.84 -0.62
C ASN A 52 -10.47 -10.98 0.07
N GLN A 53 -9.49 -11.52 -0.63
CA GLN A 53 -8.10 -11.59 -0.22
C GLN A 53 -7.51 -10.23 0.17
N LEU A 54 -7.71 -9.18 -0.65
CA LEU A 54 -7.23 -7.83 -0.34
C LEU A 54 -7.89 -7.25 0.92
N LYS A 55 -9.20 -7.42 1.09
CA LYS A 55 -9.92 -6.98 2.30
C LYS A 55 -9.37 -7.68 3.54
N LEU A 56 -9.20 -8.99 3.47
CA LEU A 56 -8.65 -9.79 4.55
C LEU A 56 -7.22 -9.38 4.92
N MET A 57 -6.36 -9.08 3.94
CA MET A 57 -5.02 -8.53 4.21
C MET A 57 -5.07 -7.16 4.89
N ASN A 58 -5.97 -6.27 4.46
CA ASN A 58 -6.11 -4.98 5.11
C ASN A 58 -6.54 -5.16 6.58
N LEU A 59 -7.52 -6.02 6.82
CA LEU A 59 -8.00 -6.37 8.17
C LEU A 59 -6.90 -7.02 9.02
N LYS A 60 -6.08 -7.91 8.44
CA LYS A 60 -4.88 -8.46 9.09
C LYS A 60 -3.89 -7.35 9.48
N GLY A 61 -3.70 -6.34 8.63
CA GLY A 61 -2.91 -5.16 8.95
C GLY A 61 -3.46 -4.38 10.15
N ILE A 62 -4.79 -4.22 10.23
CA ILE A 62 -5.46 -3.60 11.38
C ILE A 62 -5.28 -4.45 12.65
N LEU A 63 -5.41 -5.77 12.55
CA LEU A 63 -5.20 -6.69 13.66
C LEU A 63 -3.77 -6.59 14.19
N LYS A 64 -2.76 -6.67 13.30
CA LYS A 64 -1.34 -6.55 13.65
C LYS A 64 -1.02 -5.26 14.40
N LYS A 65 -1.69 -4.15 14.05
CA LYS A 65 -1.53 -2.85 14.70
C LYS A 65 -2.19 -2.81 16.09
N ASN A 66 -3.46 -3.18 16.16
CA ASN A 66 -4.29 -2.92 17.34
C ASN A 66 -4.25 -4.05 18.37
N TYR A 67 -4.03 -5.29 17.93
CA TYR A 67 -4.09 -6.49 18.75
C TYR A 67 -3.01 -7.52 18.32
N PRO A 68 -1.71 -7.16 18.43
CA PRO A 68 -0.60 -7.97 17.93
C PRO A 68 -0.54 -9.39 18.53
N GLU A 69 -1.08 -9.60 19.72
CA GLU A 69 -1.17 -10.90 20.41
C GLU A 69 -2.01 -11.94 19.64
N PHE A 70 -2.91 -11.52 18.75
CA PHE A 70 -3.75 -12.42 17.95
C PHE A 70 -3.20 -12.70 16.54
N ILE A 71 -2.00 -12.20 16.19
CA ILE A 71 -1.48 -12.34 14.82
C ILE A 71 -1.01 -13.76 14.46
N PHE A 72 -0.59 -14.54 15.47
CA PHE A 72 0.09 -15.84 15.29
C PHE A 72 -0.78 -16.97 14.68
N GLY A 73 -2.04 -16.70 14.33
CA GLY A 73 -2.92 -17.62 13.60
C GLY A 73 -3.35 -17.15 12.20
N CYS A 74 -2.82 -16.03 11.70
CA CYS A 74 -3.30 -15.39 10.47
C CYS A 74 -2.32 -15.60 9.29
N GLU A 75 -2.39 -16.75 8.64
CA GLU A 75 -1.54 -17.15 7.49
C GLU A 75 -2.07 -16.64 6.14
N LEU A 76 -2.60 -15.42 6.08
CA LEU A 76 -2.98 -14.80 4.81
C LEU A 76 -1.72 -14.31 4.08
N PHE A 77 -1.42 -14.94 2.95
CA PHE A 77 -0.41 -14.51 1.99
C PHE A 77 -1.05 -14.41 0.60
N LEU A 78 -0.78 -13.32 -0.11
CA LEU A 78 -1.25 -13.14 -1.48
C LEU A 78 -0.11 -13.15 -2.47
N ASP A 79 -0.40 -13.74 -3.62
CA ASP A 79 0.45 -13.59 -4.79
C ASP A 79 0.41 -12.13 -5.29
N PRO A 80 1.54 -11.62 -5.83
CA PRO A 80 1.58 -10.31 -6.44
C PRO A 80 0.53 -10.20 -7.55
N ILE A 81 -0.39 -9.24 -7.39
CA ILE A 81 -1.43 -8.98 -8.38
C ILE A 81 -0.76 -8.34 -9.61
N LYS A 82 -0.77 -9.05 -10.73
CA LYS A 82 -0.32 -8.50 -12.01
C LYS A 82 -1.45 -7.70 -12.62
N LEU A 83 -1.26 -6.40 -12.72
CA LEU A 83 -2.17 -5.56 -13.50
C LEU A 83 -1.93 -5.80 -15.00
N PRO A 84 -2.98 -5.78 -15.84
CA PRO A 84 -2.82 -5.92 -17.29
C PRO A 84 -1.89 -4.82 -17.82
N GLU A 85 -0.79 -5.22 -18.46
CA GLU A 85 0.27 -4.32 -18.91
C GLU A 85 -0.19 -3.26 -19.93
N SER A 86 -1.38 -3.43 -20.52
CA SER A 86 -1.92 -2.61 -21.60
C SER A 86 -2.75 -1.39 -21.13
N SER A 87 -3.02 -1.23 -19.83
CA SER A 87 -3.86 -0.13 -19.36
C SER A 87 -3.11 1.22 -19.38
N VAL A 88 -3.84 2.31 -19.65
CA VAL A 88 -3.33 3.70 -19.55
C VAL A 88 -2.74 3.98 -18.17
N ILE A 89 -3.33 3.39 -17.13
CA ILE A 89 -2.90 3.48 -15.73
C ILE A 89 -1.49 2.89 -15.58
N GLU A 90 -1.24 1.68 -16.10
CA GLU A 90 0.08 1.05 -16.01
C GLU A 90 1.16 1.83 -16.77
N ARG A 91 0.85 2.37 -17.95
CA ARG A 91 1.77 3.28 -18.66
C ARG A 91 2.10 4.52 -17.84
N SER A 92 1.10 5.08 -17.17
CA SER A 92 1.25 6.28 -16.34
C SER A 92 2.10 6.01 -15.10
N ARG A 93 1.92 4.86 -14.43
CA ARG A 93 2.78 4.39 -13.34
C ARG A 93 4.22 4.19 -13.79
N LYS A 94 4.42 3.45 -14.89
CA LYS A 94 5.74 3.23 -15.49
C LYS A 94 6.42 4.56 -15.82
N HIS A 95 5.69 5.55 -16.33
CA HIS A 95 6.22 6.88 -16.62
C HIS A 95 6.75 7.57 -15.35
N VAL A 96 5.98 7.60 -14.25
CA VAL A 96 6.44 8.17 -12.97
C VAL A 96 7.69 7.44 -12.46
N VAL A 97 7.68 6.10 -12.48
CA VAL A 97 8.80 5.27 -12.02
C VAL A 97 10.05 5.49 -12.87
N ASN A 98 9.92 5.62 -14.19
CA ASN A 98 11.05 5.89 -15.07
C ASN A 98 11.67 7.26 -14.77
N VAL A 99 10.87 8.30 -14.53
CA VAL A 99 11.41 9.60 -14.13
C VAL A 99 12.04 9.52 -12.73
N LEU A 100 11.44 8.78 -11.80
CA LEU A 100 12.02 8.54 -10.47
C LEU A 100 13.39 7.86 -10.57
N SER A 101 13.59 6.97 -11.54
CA SER A 101 14.87 6.27 -11.70
C SER A 101 16.06 7.18 -12.08
N ILE A 102 15.79 8.41 -12.53
CA ILE A 102 16.82 9.44 -12.73
C ILE A 102 17.37 9.92 -11.39
N LEU A 103 16.54 9.92 -10.33
CA LEU A 103 16.92 10.29 -8.96
C LEU A 103 17.45 9.10 -8.16
N ILE A 104 16.83 7.93 -8.33
CA ILE A 104 17.06 6.72 -7.54
C ILE A 104 17.31 5.55 -8.49
N SER A 105 18.57 5.17 -8.72
CA SER A 105 18.90 4.11 -9.69
C SER A 105 18.15 2.80 -9.40
N LYS A 106 17.55 2.25 -10.46
CA LYS A 106 16.67 1.10 -10.39
C LYS A 106 17.39 -0.20 -10.03
N GLU A 107 18.64 -0.35 -10.45
CA GLU A 107 19.40 -1.59 -10.25
C GLU A 107 19.75 -1.83 -8.78
N LYS A 108 19.93 -0.75 -8.00
CA LYS A 108 20.53 -0.82 -6.67
C LYS A 108 19.63 -0.32 -5.55
N PHE A 109 18.84 0.72 -5.80
CA PHE A 109 18.22 1.51 -4.74
C PHE A 109 16.69 1.46 -4.75
N LEU A 110 16.07 0.93 -5.81
CA LEU A 110 14.63 1.00 -6.04
C LEU A 110 14.04 -0.39 -6.24
N SER A 111 12.96 -0.69 -5.52
CA SER A 111 12.04 -1.78 -5.86
C SER A 111 10.74 -1.20 -6.39
N VAL A 112 10.08 -1.88 -7.33
CA VAL A 112 8.89 -1.36 -8.02
C VAL A 112 7.79 -2.40 -8.07
N ASN A 113 6.53 -1.96 -8.16
CA ASN A 113 5.35 -2.82 -8.27
C ASN A 113 5.27 -3.89 -7.17
N GLN A 114 5.42 -3.45 -5.92
CA GLN A 114 5.37 -4.33 -4.75
C GLN A 114 3.95 -4.37 -4.17
N VAL A 115 3.64 -5.46 -3.46
CA VAL A 115 2.43 -5.55 -2.62
C VAL A 115 2.91 -5.80 -1.19
N SER A 116 2.50 -4.95 -0.26
CA SER A 116 2.81 -5.09 1.17
C SER A 116 2.11 -6.30 1.79
N ASP A 117 2.57 -6.72 2.98
CA ASP A 117 1.93 -7.77 3.80
C ASP A 117 0.52 -7.41 4.28
N THR A 118 0.09 -6.16 4.07
CA THR A 118 -1.25 -5.66 4.35
C THR A 118 -2.10 -5.42 3.09
N GLY A 119 -1.66 -5.87 1.92
CA GLY A 119 -2.44 -5.80 0.67
C GLY A 119 -2.49 -4.43 0.02
N THR A 120 -1.59 -3.52 0.40
CA THR A 120 -1.43 -2.22 -0.27
C THR A 120 -0.37 -2.31 -1.34
N PHE A 121 -0.72 -1.90 -2.56
CA PHE A 121 0.21 -1.77 -3.67
C PHE A 121 1.18 -0.61 -3.46
N ILE A 122 2.44 -0.81 -3.81
CA ILE A 122 3.49 0.21 -3.75
C ILE A 122 4.12 0.27 -5.15
N ASP A 123 3.97 1.41 -5.83
CA ASP A 123 4.51 1.58 -7.19
C ASP A 123 6.04 1.65 -7.17
N ALA A 124 6.61 2.27 -6.13
CA ALA A 124 8.04 2.33 -5.89
C ALA A 124 8.40 2.37 -4.40
N GLU A 125 9.40 1.58 -4.01
CA GLU A 125 9.96 1.52 -2.66
C GLU A 125 11.46 1.76 -2.70
N PHE A 126 11.96 2.62 -1.81
CA PHE A 126 13.39 2.88 -1.63
C PHE A 126 13.67 3.35 -0.20
N ILE A 127 14.95 3.42 0.16
CA ILE A 127 15.40 3.85 1.49
C ILE A 127 16.31 5.07 1.34
N LEU A 128 16.06 6.10 2.13
CA LEU A 128 16.95 7.25 2.24
C LEU A 128 17.59 7.28 3.62
N ASN A 129 18.89 7.54 3.69
CA ASN A 129 19.56 7.81 4.97
C ASN A 129 19.26 9.23 5.48
N GLN A 130 19.79 9.56 6.65
CA GLN A 130 19.66 10.89 7.27
C GLN A 130 20.16 12.07 6.41
N ASN A 131 21.00 11.80 5.40
CA ASN A 131 21.53 12.79 4.46
C ASN A 131 20.79 12.76 3.11
N GLU A 132 19.59 12.16 3.06
CA GLU A 132 18.77 12.00 1.86
C GLU A 132 19.45 11.21 0.72
N LYS A 133 20.48 10.42 1.03
CA LYS A 133 21.14 9.57 0.05
C LYS A 133 20.47 8.19 0.00
N PRO A 134 20.23 7.61 -1.19
CA PRO A 134 19.65 6.29 -1.31
C PRO A 134 20.55 5.21 -0.72
N LEU A 135 19.94 4.23 -0.03
CA LEU A 135 20.60 3.04 0.51
C LEU A 135 20.23 1.80 -0.32
N PRO A 136 21.17 0.85 -0.53
CA PRO A 136 20.91 -0.30 -1.39
C PRO A 136 19.79 -1.17 -0.83
N ILE A 137 18.70 -1.35 -1.58
CA ILE A 137 17.50 -2.00 -1.05
C ILE A 137 17.72 -3.48 -0.71
N GLN A 138 18.65 -4.14 -1.42
CA GLN A 138 19.00 -5.55 -1.20
C GLN A 138 19.63 -5.79 0.18
N ASP A 139 20.37 -4.81 0.71
CA ASP A 139 21.04 -4.93 2.01
C ASP A 139 20.05 -4.95 3.17
N PHE A 140 18.92 -4.25 3.02
CA PHE A 140 17.91 -4.06 4.06
C PHE A 140 16.61 -4.85 3.80
N GLY A 141 16.41 -5.37 2.60
CA GLY A 141 15.18 -6.03 2.19
C GLY A 141 14.04 -5.04 1.90
N LEU A 142 12.87 -5.59 1.63
CA LEU A 142 11.62 -4.83 1.42
C LEU A 142 10.96 -4.58 2.77
N GLY A 143 10.13 -3.55 2.93
CA GLY A 143 9.60 -3.20 4.26
C GLY A 143 8.70 -4.28 4.89
N PHE A 144 8.07 -5.14 4.09
CA PHE A 144 7.34 -6.31 4.59
C PHE A 144 8.23 -7.54 4.83
N ARG A 145 9.51 -7.48 4.44
CA ARG A 145 10.51 -8.55 4.62
C ARG A 145 11.89 -7.93 4.76
N GLU A 146 12.14 -7.35 5.94
CA GLU A 146 13.42 -6.71 6.24
C GLU A 146 14.50 -7.78 6.53
N ASN A 147 15.66 -7.60 5.92
CA ASN A 147 16.84 -8.44 6.17
C ASN A 147 17.65 -7.93 7.36
N LYS A 148 17.65 -6.61 7.56
CA LYS A 148 18.44 -5.89 8.57
C LYS A 148 17.69 -4.63 9.00
N PRO A 149 17.85 -4.19 10.27
CA PRO A 149 17.27 -2.92 10.71
C PRO A 149 17.85 -1.76 9.92
N LEU A 150 17.01 -0.75 9.66
CA LEU A 150 17.45 0.48 9.01
C LEU A 150 18.43 1.25 9.89
N PRO A 151 19.46 1.91 9.32
CA PRO A 151 20.34 2.78 10.10
C PRO A 151 19.54 3.92 10.72
N LEU A 152 19.93 4.37 11.91
CA LEU A 152 19.27 5.47 12.62
C LEU A 152 19.08 6.70 11.71
N GLY A 153 17.89 7.30 11.77
CA GLY A 153 17.52 8.45 10.95
C GLY A 153 17.22 8.15 9.49
N SER A 154 17.33 6.89 9.05
CA SER A 154 16.92 6.48 7.71
C SER A 154 15.40 6.34 7.63
N LYS A 155 14.83 6.66 6.47
CA LYS A 155 13.41 6.55 6.19
C LYS A 155 13.18 5.63 5.00
N ARG A 156 12.32 4.62 5.17
CA ARG A 156 11.79 3.81 4.08
C ARG A 156 10.65 4.57 3.42
N VAL A 157 10.70 4.75 2.12
CA VAL A 157 9.75 5.57 1.36
C VAL A 157 8.91 4.67 0.45
N ALA A 158 7.60 4.86 0.48
CA ALA A 158 6.66 4.24 -0.46
C ALA A 158 6.02 5.32 -1.34
N ILE A 159 6.17 5.19 -2.65
CA ILE A 159 5.52 6.02 -3.65
C ILE A 159 4.24 5.31 -4.11
N LEU A 160 3.12 6.02 -4.01
CA LEU A 160 1.83 5.61 -4.54
C LEU A 160 1.41 6.58 -5.64
N VAL A 161 1.31 6.10 -6.87
CA VAL A 161 0.81 6.86 -8.02
C VAL A 161 -0.70 6.80 -8.01
N MET A 162 -1.30 7.95 -7.76
CA MET A 162 -2.74 8.13 -7.62
C MET A 162 -3.32 8.79 -8.86
N PHE A 163 -4.55 8.40 -9.19
CA PHE A 163 -5.32 8.93 -10.30
C PHE A 163 -6.60 9.57 -9.78
N GLN A 164 -7.34 10.31 -10.63
CA GLN A 164 -8.58 10.96 -10.24
C GLN A 164 -9.60 10.01 -9.55
N LYS A 165 -9.66 8.74 -9.97
CA LYS A 165 -10.52 7.70 -9.37
C LYS A 165 -10.14 7.32 -7.94
N ASP A 166 -8.92 7.65 -7.52
CA ASP A 166 -8.36 7.31 -6.22
C ASP A 166 -8.66 8.37 -5.16
N TYR A 167 -9.29 9.47 -5.58
CA TYR A 167 -9.76 10.55 -4.74
C TYR A 167 -11.28 10.60 -4.68
N THR A 168 -11.82 11.08 -3.56
CA THR A 168 -13.23 11.42 -3.41
C THR A 168 -13.60 12.60 -4.30
N HIS A 169 -14.86 12.62 -4.72
CA HIS A 169 -15.38 13.73 -5.52
C HIS A 169 -15.29 15.03 -4.70
N CYS A 170 -14.86 16.12 -5.35
CA CYS A 170 -14.85 17.49 -4.85
C CYS A 170 -13.87 17.85 -3.72
N THR A 171 -13.40 16.93 -2.87
CA THR A 171 -12.49 17.26 -1.75
C THR A 171 -11.01 16.93 -2.00
N LYS A 172 -10.71 16.15 -3.05
CA LYS A 172 -9.34 15.63 -3.35
C LYS A 172 -8.71 14.84 -2.18
N GLU A 173 -9.53 14.31 -1.28
CA GLU A 173 -9.09 13.36 -0.27
C GLU A 173 -9.03 11.96 -0.87
N LEU A 174 -8.20 11.07 -0.34
CA LEU A 174 -8.17 9.68 -0.81
C LEU A 174 -9.51 8.98 -0.56
N THR A 175 -9.90 8.09 -1.46
CA THR A 175 -11.00 7.16 -1.19
C THR A 175 -10.67 6.28 0.02
N GLY A 176 -11.69 5.73 0.67
CA GLY A 176 -11.53 4.96 1.91
C GLY A 176 -10.50 3.82 1.82
N VAL A 177 -10.50 3.08 0.71
CA VAL A 177 -9.52 2.01 0.47
C VAL A 177 -8.09 2.53 0.36
N ASN A 178 -7.88 3.62 -0.38
CA ASN A 178 -6.54 4.21 -0.57
C ASN A 178 -6.05 4.88 0.71
N ALA A 179 -6.95 5.51 1.47
CA ALA A 179 -6.64 6.07 2.78
C ALA A 179 -6.26 4.99 3.80
N LEU A 180 -6.99 3.86 3.83
CA LEU A 180 -6.67 2.71 4.66
C LEU A 180 -5.29 2.13 4.29
N GLY A 181 -5.02 1.93 3.00
CA GLY A 181 -3.73 1.41 2.54
C GLY A 181 -2.56 2.32 2.93
N ALA A 182 -2.69 3.63 2.71
CA ALA A 182 -1.69 4.61 3.14
C ALA A 182 -1.50 4.61 4.67
N ARG A 183 -2.58 4.45 5.45
CA ARG A 183 -2.51 4.34 6.91
C ARG A 183 -1.74 3.09 7.34
N LEU A 184 -2.03 1.93 6.75
CA LEU A 184 -1.36 0.66 7.04
C LEU A 184 0.13 0.71 6.71
N LEU A 185 0.51 1.32 5.59
CA LEU A 185 1.92 1.52 5.25
C LEU A 185 2.63 2.43 6.26
N LYS A 186 2.00 3.51 6.71
CA LYS A 186 2.58 4.39 7.76
C LYS A 186 2.80 3.64 9.08
N ILE A 187 1.84 2.81 9.47
CA ILE A 187 1.97 1.94 10.64
C ILE A 187 3.14 0.97 10.49
N ALA A 188 3.36 0.45 9.27
CA ALA A 188 4.50 -0.39 8.94
C ALA A 188 5.84 0.39 8.82
N GLY A 189 5.88 1.67 9.21
CA GLY A 189 7.10 2.47 9.26
C GLY A 189 7.47 3.17 7.95
N TYR A 190 6.60 3.15 6.94
CA TYR A 190 6.85 3.84 5.68
C TYR A 190 6.56 5.34 5.77
N THR A 191 7.43 6.14 5.17
CA THR A 191 7.09 7.48 4.69
C THR A 191 6.33 7.35 3.37
N VAL A 192 5.01 7.52 3.43
CA VAL A 192 4.12 7.36 2.26
C VAL A 192 4.00 8.68 1.49
N ILE A 193 4.20 8.63 0.17
CA ILE A 193 4.10 9.77 -0.73
C ILE A 193 3.09 9.47 -1.83
N HIS A 194 2.06 10.29 -1.92
CA HIS A 194 1.09 10.24 -3.01
C HIS A 194 1.54 11.14 -4.17
N ILE A 195 1.63 10.57 -5.36
CA ILE A 195 1.91 11.30 -6.60
C ILE A 195 0.64 11.31 -7.43
N SER A 196 -0.07 12.44 -7.50
CA SER A 196 -1.15 12.61 -8.48
C SER A 196 -0.53 12.63 -9.87
N TYR A 197 -0.96 11.68 -10.71
CA TYR A 197 -0.49 11.63 -12.10
C TYR A 197 -0.95 12.85 -12.90
N GLU A 198 -2.12 13.40 -12.61
CA GLU A 198 -2.66 14.61 -13.24
C GLU A 198 -1.83 15.86 -12.92
N GLU A 199 -1.26 15.94 -11.72
CA GLU A 199 -0.33 17.03 -11.37
C GLU A 199 1.05 16.80 -11.98
N PHE A 200 1.57 15.57 -11.89
CA PHE A 200 2.86 15.19 -12.44
C PHE A 200 2.93 15.41 -13.97
N SER A 201 1.88 15.03 -14.69
CA SER A 201 1.81 15.13 -16.15
C SER A 201 1.71 16.56 -16.68
N LYS A 202 1.39 17.55 -15.84
CA LYS A 202 1.41 18.98 -16.23
C LYS A 202 2.83 19.52 -16.43
N ALA A 203 3.83 18.90 -15.81
CA ALA A 203 5.22 19.25 -16.04
C ALA A 203 5.65 18.83 -17.46
N LYS A 204 6.03 19.83 -18.27
CA LYS A 204 6.24 19.65 -19.71
C LYS A 204 7.57 18.97 -20.03
N THR A 205 8.62 19.27 -19.27
CA THR A 205 9.97 18.72 -19.49
C THR A 205 10.34 17.70 -18.42
N ASP A 206 11.26 16.80 -18.74
CA ASP A 206 11.71 15.79 -17.77
C ASP A 206 12.43 16.42 -16.58
N VAL A 207 13.16 17.51 -16.79
CA VAL A 207 13.75 18.30 -15.70
C VAL A 207 12.67 18.80 -14.72
N GLN A 208 11.54 19.29 -15.22
CA GLN A 208 10.43 19.74 -14.37
C GLN A 208 9.79 18.56 -13.62
N LYS A 209 9.62 17.41 -14.27
CA LYS A 209 9.08 16.19 -13.64
C LYS A 209 10.03 15.65 -12.55
N VAL A 210 11.33 15.62 -12.81
CA VAL A 210 12.36 15.23 -11.84
C VAL A 210 12.33 16.17 -10.64
N LYS A 211 12.28 17.49 -10.89
CA LYS A 211 12.17 18.49 -9.81
C LYS A 211 10.90 18.28 -8.98
N PHE A 212 9.76 18.07 -9.64
CA PHE A 212 8.49 17.78 -8.96
C PHE A 212 8.60 16.57 -8.01
N LEU A 213 9.18 15.46 -8.48
CA LEU A 213 9.37 14.28 -7.62
C LEU A 213 10.36 14.54 -6.49
N SER A 214 11.49 15.22 -6.77
CA SER A 214 12.48 15.58 -5.76
C SER A 214 11.88 16.44 -4.64
N ASP A 215 11.10 17.46 -5.00
CA ASP A 215 10.45 18.36 -4.05
C ASP A 215 9.43 17.62 -3.18
N ARG A 216 8.65 16.70 -3.77
CA ARG A 216 7.69 15.84 -3.05
C ARG A 216 8.39 14.92 -2.06
N ILE A 217 9.49 14.29 -2.47
CA ILE A 217 10.31 13.41 -1.61
C ILE A 217 10.88 14.20 -0.45
N LYS A 218 11.55 15.32 -0.72
CA LYS A 218 12.13 16.18 0.32
C LYS A 218 11.07 16.63 1.33
N LYS A 219 9.94 17.13 0.85
CA LYS A 219 8.85 17.59 1.73
C LYS A 219 8.38 16.46 2.65
N ALA A 220 8.15 15.26 2.11
CA ALA A 220 7.65 14.13 2.89
C ALA A 220 8.66 13.64 3.93
N VAL A 221 9.94 13.56 3.55
CA VAL A 221 11.02 13.13 4.45
C VAL A 221 11.19 14.12 5.62
N HIS A 222 11.04 15.42 5.39
CA HIS A 222 11.13 16.41 6.47
C HIS A 222 9.87 16.52 7.35
N SER A 223 8.69 16.23 6.79
CA SER A 223 7.41 16.32 7.53
C SER A 223 7.15 15.13 8.44
N SER A 224 7.83 14.00 8.22
CA SER A 224 7.73 12.78 9.03
C SER A 224 8.72 12.76 10.20
N SER A 225 9.03 13.92 10.78
CA SER A 225 10.00 14.10 11.88
C SER A 225 9.31 14.66 13.11
#